data_AF-A0A6C0AYE7-F1
#
_entry.id   AF-A0A6C0AYE7-F1
#
_cell.length_a   1.000
_cell.length_b   1.000
_cell.length_c   1.000
_cell.angle_alpha   90.00
_cell.angle_beta   90.00
_cell.angle_gamma   90.00
#
_symmetry.space_group_name_H-M   'P 1'
#
loop_
_entity.id
_entity.type
_entity.pdbx_description
1 polymer ?
#
loop_
_entity_poly.entity_id
_entity_poly.type
_entity_poly.pdbx_seq_one_letter_code
_entity_poly.pdbx_strand_id
1 'polypeptide(L)'
;MKNGVAISDFFRICFINKYSGFWFDIDLDPIELNIPNFSNIHLFDLGYGNISYMFIGGKSNQSLFTNVISKVNENIINNLDKEIKKNSVLEITGPRIIQNLILNAMNIKNKKDGCLVGTIDQKIYLKDHEYEFNYSKLEPKLKN
;
A
#
# COMPACT_ATOMS: atom_id res chain seq x y z
N MET A 1 9.03 14.06 -12.11
CA MET A 1 9.90 13.19 -11.28
C MET A 1 10.85 12.43 -12.20
N LYS A 2 12.12 12.22 -11.83
CA LYS A 2 13.09 11.42 -12.62
C LYS A 2 13.35 10.01 -12.05
N ASN A 3 12.84 9.71 -10.85
CA ASN A 3 13.03 8.42 -10.18
C ASN A 3 11.94 7.44 -10.62
N GLY A 4 12.31 6.39 -11.35
CA GLY A 4 11.38 5.39 -11.88
C GLY A 4 10.63 4.60 -10.81
N VAL A 5 11.28 4.31 -9.67
CA VAL A 5 10.66 3.60 -8.54
C VAL A 5 9.52 4.44 -7.96
N ALA A 6 9.78 5.72 -7.69
CA ALA A 6 8.77 6.64 -7.16
C ALA A 6 7.57 6.81 -8.10
N ILE A 7 7.83 6.83 -9.42
CA ILE A 7 6.78 6.90 -10.43
C ILE A 7 5.94 5.62 -10.42
N SER A 8 6.57 4.45 -10.31
CA SER A 8 5.89 3.15 -10.22
C SER A 8 5.01 3.05 -8.97
N ASP A 9 5.49 3.51 -7.82
CA ASP A 9 4.73 3.56 -6.56
C ASP A 9 3.47 4.41 -6.67
N PHE A 10 3.55 5.56 -7.34
CA PHE A 10 2.38 6.39 -7.53
C PHE A 10 1.45 5.83 -8.62
N PHE A 11 2.02 5.35 -9.71
CA PHE A 11 1.28 4.80 -10.84
C PHE A 11 0.42 3.60 -10.43
N ARG A 12 0.94 2.67 -9.63
CA ARG A 12 0.17 1.49 -9.20
C ARG A 12 -1.11 1.85 -8.46
N ILE A 13 -1.07 2.84 -7.55
CA ILE A 13 -2.25 3.28 -6.81
C ILE A 13 -3.25 3.99 -7.74
N CYS A 14 -2.75 4.87 -8.62
CA CYS A 14 -3.60 5.51 -9.64
C CYS A 14 -4.26 4.48 -10.56
N PHE A 15 -3.52 3.46 -10.99
CA PHE A 15 -4.00 2.39 -11.86
C PHE A 15 -5.12 1.60 -11.17
N ILE A 16 -4.88 1.09 -9.95
CA ILE A 16 -5.87 0.30 -9.22
C ILE A 16 -7.12 1.15 -8.93
N ASN A 17 -6.95 2.39 -8.48
CA ASN A 17 -8.10 3.26 -8.19
C ASN A 17 -8.96 3.52 -9.43
N LYS A 18 -8.35 3.56 -10.62
CA LYS A 18 -9.07 3.80 -11.88
C LYS A 18 -9.67 2.53 -12.48
N TYR A 19 -8.93 1.43 -12.51
CA TYR A 19 -9.26 0.24 -13.30
C TYR A 19 -9.64 -0.98 -12.47
N SER A 20 -9.54 -0.91 -11.14
CA SER A 20 -9.60 -2.07 -10.25
C SER A 20 -8.47 -3.09 -10.52
N GLY A 21 -8.52 -4.23 -9.85
CA GLY A 21 -7.64 -5.37 -10.08
C GLY A 21 -6.50 -5.42 -9.09
N PHE A 22 -5.43 -6.11 -9.49
CA PHE A 22 -4.25 -6.34 -8.67
C PHE A 22 -3.01 -5.83 -9.39
N TRP A 23 -2.09 -5.28 -8.61
CA TRP A 23 -0.74 -4.94 -9.04
C TRP A 23 0.24 -5.76 -8.23
N PHE A 24 1.18 -6.41 -8.91
CA PHE A 24 2.32 -7.08 -8.32
C PHE A 24 3.61 -6.60 -9.00
N ASP A 25 4.68 -6.44 -8.22
CA ASP A 25 6.00 -6.14 -8.78
C ASP A 25 6.54 -7.35 -9.55
N ILE A 26 7.25 -7.08 -10.65
CA ILE A 26 7.67 -8.09 -11.63
C ILE A 26 8.75 -9.04 -11.09
N ASP A 27 9.44 -8.64 -10.03
CA ASP A 27 10.48 -9.40 -9.34
C ASP A 27 9.94 -10.28 -8.21
N LEU A 28 8.61 -10.28 -7.98
CA LEU A 28 8.00 -11.26 -7.09
C LEU A 28 8.07 -12.66 -7.70
N ASP A 29 8.58 -13.61 -6.91
CA ASP A 29 8.50 -15.02 -7.24
C ASP A 29 7.04 -15.45 -7.48
N PRO A 30 6.77 -16.48 -8.30
CA PRO A 30 5.42 -16.98 -8.48
C PRO A 30 4.77 -17.38 -7.14
N ILE A 31 3.59 -16.81 -6.86
CA ILE A 31 2.80 -17.08 -5.65
C ILE A 31 1.45 -17.66 -6.08
N GLU A 32 1.01 -18.72 -5.40
CA GLU A 32 -0.37 -19.19 -5.48
C GLU A 32 -1.23 -18.41 -4.48
N LEU A 33 -2.31 -17.81 -4.97
CA LEU A 33 -3.13 -16.91 -4.17
C LEU A 33 -4.59 -17.33 -4.17
N ASN A 34 -5.13 -17.55 -2.98
CA ASN A 34 -6.57 -17.58 -2.77
C ASN A 34 -7.04 -16.16 -2.50
N ILE A 35 -7.38 -15.42 -3.56
CA ILE A 35 -7.95 -14.08 -3.42
C ILE A 35 -9.38 -14.23 -2.89
N PRO A 36 -9.70 -13.63 -1.74
CA PRO A 36 -11.03 -13.72 -1.17
C PRO A 36 -12.03 -12.95 -2.02
N ASN A 37 -13.22 -13.51 -2.20
CA ASN A 37 -14.33 -12.84 -2.90
C ASN A 37 -15.06 -11.80 -2.01
N PHE A 38 -14.45 -11.39 -0.89
CA PHE A 38 -15.02 -10.45 0.08
C PHE A 38 -14.02 -9.33 0.38
N SER A 39 -14.56 -8.15 0.73
CA SER A 39 -13.86 -6.85 0.78
C SER A 39 -13.57 -6.25 -0.60
N ASN A 40 -13.40 -4.93 -0.63
CA ASN A 40 -13.09 -4.18 -1.86
C ASN A 40 -11.60 -3.84 -1.98
N ILE A 41 -10.82 -4.01 -0.92
CA ILE A 41 -9.38 -3.72 -0.87
C ILE A 41 -8.66 -4.94 -0.30
N HIS A 42 -7.57 -5.34 -0.93
CA HIS A 42 -6.71 -6.45 -0.53
C HIS A 42 -5.27 -5.96 -0.39
N LEU A 43 -4.75 -5.98 0.83
CA LEU A 43 -3.38 -5.59 1.16
C LEU A 43 -2.62 -6.81 1.70
N PHE A 44 -1.31 -6.80 1.57
CA PHE A 44 -0.49 -7.96 1.93
C PHE A 44 0.78 -7.57 2.69
N ASP A 45 1.15 -8.40 3.67
CA ASP A 45 2.48 -8.42 4.27
C ASP A 45 3.35 -9.41 3.50
N LEU A 46 4.42 -8.94 2.87
CA LEU A 46 5.36 -9.78 2.11
C LEU A 46 6.63 -10.11 2.92
N GLY A 47 6.50 -10.17 4.25
CA GLY A 47 7.61 -10.48 5.17
C GLY A 47 8.27 -9.24 5.80
N TYR A 48 7.70 -8.05 5.59
CA TYR A 48 8.20 -6.79 6.14
C TYR A 48 7.58 -6.45 7.51
N GLY A 49 6.58 -7.21 7.96
CA GLY A 49 5.83 -6.88 9.17
C GLY A 49 4.94 -5.64 8.97
N ASN A 50 4.58 -5.34 7.73
CA ASN A 50 3.82 -4.16 7.34
C ASN A 50 3.19 -4.32 5.94
N ILE A 51 2.27 -3.42 5.60
CA ILE A 51 1.64 -3.38 4.28
C ILE A 51 2.69 -3.12 3.21
N SER A 52 2.81 -4.06 2.26
CA SER A 52 3.69 -3.95 1.11
C SER A 52 2.98 -3.31 -0.07
N TYR A 53 3.70 -2.47 -0.82
CA TYR A 53 3.27 -1.99 -2.13
C TYR A 53 3.61 -2.95 -3.26
N MET A 54 4.45 -3.96 -3.01
CA MET A 54 4.85 -4.93 -4.03
C MET A 54 3.68 -5.80 -4.45
N PHE A 55 2.66 -5.98 -3.61
CA PHE A 55 1.42 -6.62 -4.01
C PHE A 55 0.24 -5.94 -3.32
N ILE A 56 -0.69 -5.43 -4.13
CA ILE A 56 -1.86 -4.68 -3.68
C ILE A 56 -2.99 -4.85 -4.69
N GLY A 57 -4.23 -4.91 -4.20
CA GLY A 57 -5.39 -4.96 -5.08
C GLY A 57 -6.61 -4.30 -4.48
N GLY A 58 -7.58 -4.03 -5.35
CA GLY A 58 -8.87 -3.54 -4.93
C GLY A 58 -9.77 -3.13 -6.10
N LYS A 59 -10.98 -2.71 -5.76
CA LYS A 59 -11.93 -2.11 -6.71
C LYS A 59 -11.56 -0.66 -7.02
N SER A 60 -12.15 -0.12 -8.07
CA SER A 60 -12.01 1.29 -8.42
C SER A 60 -12.69 2.20 -7.39
N ASN A 61 -12.27 3.47 -7.39
CA ASN A 61 -12.86 4.58 -6.62
C ASN A 61 -12.96 4.31 -5.11
N GLN A 62 -11.97 3.65 -4.51
CA GLN A 62 -11.95 3.45 -3.07
C GLN A 62 -11.44 4.71 -2.36
N SER A 63 -12.07 5.08 -1.23
CA SER A 63 -11.66 6.25 -0.43
C SER A 63 -10.19 6.17 -0.02
N LEU A 64 -9.72 4.98 0.39
CA LEU A 64 -8.33 4.78 0.78
C LEU A 64 -7.36 5.17 -0.36
N PHE A 65 -7.56 4.64 -1.56
CA PHE A 65 -6.67 4.93 -2.70
C PHE A 65 -6.78 6.38 -3.15
N THR A 66 -7.97 6.95 -3.14
CA THR A 66 -8.18 8.37 -3.46
C THR A 66 -7.43 9.28 -2.49
N ASN A 67 -7.47 8.97 -1.19
CA ASN A 67 -6.79 9.73 -0.16
C ASN A 67 -5.27 9.53 -0.20
N VAL A 68 -4.79 8.32 -0.55
CA VAL A 68 -3.36 8.11 -0.88
C VAL A 68 -2.93 8.98 -2.04
N ILE A 69 -3.69 9.00 -3.15
CA ILE A 69 -3.38 9.81 -4.34
C ILE A 69 -3.32 11.31 -3.99
N SER A 70 -4.32 11.81 -3.26
CA SER A 70 -4.32 13.20 -2.79
C SER A 70 -3.08 13.50 -1.96
N LYS A 71 -2.71 12.59 -1.04
CA LYS A 71 -1.56 12.80 -0.17
C LYS A 71 -0.23 12.78 -0.91
N VAL A 72 -0.09 11.89 -1.89
CA VAL A 72 1.08 11.87 -2.79
C VAL A 72 1.19 13.19 -3.55
N ASN A 73 0.09 13.69 -4.12
CA ASN A 73 0.08 14.97 -4.84
C ASN A 73 0.49 16.14 -3.93
N GLU A 74 -0.07 16.23 -2.72
CA GLU A 74 0.34 17.21 -1.71
C GLU A 74 1.84 17.10 -1.40
N ASN A 75 2.35 15.88 -1.17
CA ASN A 75 3.75 15.65 -0.85
C ASN A 75 4.67 16.05 -2.01
N ILE A 76 4.28 15.78 -3.26
CA ILE A 76 5.02 16.22 -4.45
C ILE A 76 5.06 17.75 -4.48
N ILE A 77 3.91 18.42 -4.43
CA ILE A 77 3.81 19.90 -4.47
C ILE A 77 4.67 20.53 -3.37
N ASN A 78 4.55 20.00 -2.14
CA ASN A 78 5.30 20.48 -0.98
C ASN A 78 6.83 20.29 -1.10
N ASN A 79 7.31 19.50 -2.07
CA ASN A 79 8.73 19.26 -2.30
C ASN A 79 9.22 19.78 -3.68
N LEU A 80 8.38 20.49 -4.46
CA LEU A 80 8.80 21.08 -5.75
C LEU A 80 9.78 22.25 -5.58
N ASP A 81 9.50 23.15 -4.63
CA ASP A 81 10.20 24.44 -4.50
C ASP A 81 11.20 24.53 -3.35
N LYS A 82 11.65 23.39 -2.82
CA LYS A 82 12.58 23.37 -1.69
C LYS A 82 13.98 23.02 -2.16
N GLU A 83 14.93 23.94 -1.98
CA GLU A 83 16.37 23.70 -2.15
C GLU A 83 16.86 22.50 -1.30
N ILE A 84 16.16 22.20 -0.21
CA ILE A 84 16.39 21.05 0.65
C ILE A 84 15.16 20.13 0.61
N LYS A 85 15.32 18.93 0.04
CA LYS A 85 14.30 17.86 0.16
C LYS A 85 14.01 17.58 1.63
N LYS A 86 12.77 17.80 2.06
CA LYS A 86 12.39 17.57 3.48
C LYS A 86 12.09 16.12 3.78
N ASN A 87 11.66 15.36 2.78
CA ASN A 87 11.14 14.00 2.96
C ASN A 87 11.89 12.99 2.09
N SER A 88 11.99 11.76 2.58
CA SER A 88 12.47 10.63 1.80
C SER A 88 11.48 10.26 0.68
N VAL A 89 11.93 9.57 -0.36
CA VAL A 89 11.07 9.14 -1.49
C VAL A 89 9.89 8.28 -1.00
N LEU A 90 10.15 7.40 -0.03
CA LEU A 90 9.13 6.54 0.58
C LEU A 90 8.01 7.33 1.27
N GLU A 91 8.33 8.51 1.79
CA GLU A 91 7.36 9.43 2.41
C GLU A 91 6.62 10.29 1.39
N ILE A 92 7.09 10.37 0.14
CA ILE A 92 6.48 11.17 -0.93
C ILE A 92 5.55 10.32 -1.80
N THR A 93 5.97 9.12 -2.20
CA THR A 93 5.19 8.25 -3.10
C THR A 93 5.02 6.82 -2.60
N GLY A 94 5.85 6.38 -1.64
CA GLY A 94 5.96 4.98 -1.26
C GLY A 94 4.89 4.46 -0.29
N PRO A 95 5.07 3.21 0.20
CA PRO A 95 4.09 2.52 1.03
C PRO A 95 3.80 3.21 2.37
N ARG A 96 4.68 4.11 2.82
CA ARG A 96 4.51 4.81 4.09
C ARG A 96 3.23 5.65 4.13
N ILE A 97 2.75 6.10 2.97
CA ILE A 97 1.55 6.92 2.85
C ILE A 97 0.30 6.10 3.17
N ILE A 98 0.11 4.94 2.52
CA ILE A 98 -1.04 4.07 2.83
C ILE A 98 -0.96 3.56 4.27
N GLN A 99 0.25 3.20 4.73
CA GLN A 99 0.48 2.70 6.08
C GLN A 99 0.06 3.75 7.11
N ASN A 100 0.45 5.02 6.92
CA ASN A 100 0.08 6.10 7.83
C ASN A 100 -1.44 6.32 7.86
N LEU A 101 -2.13 6.31 6.71
CA LEU A 101 -3.58 6.48 6.67
C LEU A 101 -4.31 5.35 7.42
N ILE A 102 -3.92 4.10 7.19
CA ILE A 102 -4.50 2.94 7.86
C ILE A 102 -4.19 2.94 9.35
N LEU A 103 -2.93 3.10 9.73
CA LEU A 103 -2.52 3.07 11.14
C LEU A 103 -3.18 4.20 11.93
N ASN A 104 -3.33 5.39 11.34
CA ASN A 104 -4.08 6.48 11.95
C ASN A 104 -5.56 6.12 12.14
N ALA A 105 -6.22 5.53 11.14
CA ALA A 105 -7.61 5.07 11.25
C ALA A 105 -7.78 3.95 12.30
N MET A 106 -6.74 3.14 12.53
CA MET A 106 -6.69 2.11 13.57
C MET A 106 -6.29 2.64 14.95
N ASN A 107 -6.01 3.95 15.11
CA ASN A 107 -5.42 4.54 16.31
C ASN A 107 -4.09 3.89 16.75
N ILE A 108 -3.30 3.40 15.79
CA ILE A 108 -1.96 2.82 16.02
C ILE A 108 -0.90 3.87 15.66
N LYS A 109 -0.01 4.15 16.61
CA LYS A 109 1.13 5.04 16.34
C LYS A 109 2.13 4.35 15.42
N ASN A 110 2.34 4.88 14.22
CA ASN A 110 3.35 4.36 13.31
C ASN A 110 4.77 4.64 13.86
N LYS A 111 5.43 3.62 14.43
CA LYS A 111 6.75 3.76 15.05
C LYS A 111 7.91 3.34 14.13
N LYS A 112 7.69 2.53 13.08
CA LYS A 112 8.64 2.03 12.03
C LYS A 112 8.00 0.85 11.25
N ASP A 113 8.79 -0.02 10.62
CA ASP A 113 8.32 -1.35 10.17
C ASP A 113 7.90 -2.22 11.36
N GLY A 114 7.11 -3.26 11.11
CA GLY A 114 6.58 -4.14 12.18
C GLY A 114 5.33 -3.62 12.89
N CYS A 115 4.72 -2.51 12.44
CA CYS A 115 3.55 -1.93 13.10
C CYS A 115 2.23 -2.65 12.78
N LEU A 116 2.19 -3.45 11.72
CA LEU A 116 1.02 -4.21 11.31
C LEU A 116 1.46 -5.53 10.67
N VAL A 117 1.84 -6.49 11.51
CA VAL A 117 2.27 -7.81 11.06
C VAL A 117 1.08 -8.60 10.54
N GLY A 118 1.19 -9.09 9.31
CA GLY A 118 0.17 -9.93 8.70
C GLY A 118 0.15 -11.35 9.30
N THR A 119 -1.00 -12.01 9.21
CA THR A 119 -1.18 -13.43 9.53
C THR A 119 -1.45 -14.22 8.26
N ILE A 120 -1.11 -15.51 8.24
CA ILE A 120 -1.44 -16.41 7.11
C ILE A 120 -2.96 -16.38 6.86
N ASP A 121 -3.73 -16.43 7.95
CA ASP A 121 -5.17 -16.27 7.86
C ASP A 121 -5.54 -14.84 7.48
N GLN A 122 -6.41 -14.74 6.48
CA GLN A 122 -6.97 -13.47 6.04
C GLN A 122 -7.87 -12.87 7.10
N LYS A 123 -7.69 -11.57 7.32
CA LYS A 123 -8.47 -10.83 8.31
C LYS A 123 -8.98 -9.52 7.73
N ILE A 124 -10.24 -9.22 8.03
CA ILE A 124 -10.83 -7.92 7.73
C ILE A 124 -10.44 -6.92 8.81
N TYR A 125 -9.89 -5.80 8.39
CA TYR A 125 -9.56 -4.67 9.23
C TYR A 125 -10.44 -3.48 8.88
N LEU A 126 -10.68 -2.62 9.89
CA LEU A 126 -11.53 -1.43 9.75
C LEU A 126 -12.91 -1.76 9.16
N LYS A 127 -13.54 -2.82 9.67
CA LYS A 127 -14.85 -3.25 9.20
C LYS A 127 -15.87 -2.11 9.28
N ASP A 128 -16.68 -1.95 8.24
CA ASP A 128 -17.68 -0.89 8.10
C ASP A 128 -17.09 0.55 8.04
N HIS A 129 -15.77 0.69 7.93
CA HIS A 129 -15.08 1.97 7.67
C HIS A 129 -14.87 2.18 6.17
N GLU A 130 -14.70 3.43 5.74
CA GLU A 130 -14.35 3.77 4.34
C GLU A 130 -12.97 3.24 3.89
N TYR A 131 -12.18 2.71 4.82
CA TYR A 131 -10.86 2.13 4.59
C TYR A 131 -10.87 0.63 4.91
N GLU A 132 -12.04 -0.03 4.95
CA GLU A 132 -12.11 -1.48 5.17
C GLU A 132 -11.22 -2.22 4.16
N PHE A 133 -10.40 -3.13 4.66
CA PHE A 133 -9.51 -3.93 3.83
C PHE A 133 -9.34 -5.34 4.37
N ASN A 134 -9.09 -6.28 3.46
CA ASN A 134 -8.59 -7.60 3.79
C ASN A 134 -7.05 -7.55 3.84
N TYR A 135 -6.49 -8.17 4.87
CA TYR A 135 -5.05 -8.26 5.09
C TYR A 135 -4.61 -9.68 5.40
N SER A 136 -3.52 -10.11 4.76
CA SER A 136 -2.86 -11.38 5.04
C SER A 136 -1.37 -11.28 4.80
N LYS A 137 -0.61 -12.18 5.43
CA LYS A 137 0.79 -12.40 5.13
C LYS A 137 0.90 -13.41 4.00
N LEU A 138 1.70 -13.05 3.00
CA LEU A 138 2.12 -13.95 1.96
C LEU A 138 3.57 -14.32 2.21
N GLU A 139 3.83 -15.62 2.20
CA GLU A 139 5.19 -16.14 2.18
C GLU A 139 5.49 -16.52 0.73
N PRO A 140 6.09 -15.61 -0.07
CA PRO A 140 6.63 -16.03 -1.36
C PRO A 140 7.60 -17.18 -1.05
N LYS A 141 7.40 -18.34 -1.71
CA LYS A 141 8.29 -19.48 -1.52
C LYS A 141 9.70 -19.04 -1.87
N LEU A 142 10.53 -18.80 -0.86
CA LEU A 142 11.97 -18.65 -1.06
C LEU A 142 12.43 -19.95 -1.73
N LYS A 143 12.97 -19.86 -2.95
CA LYS A 143 13.66 -21.00 -3.54
C LYS A 143 14.80 -21.39 -2.57
N ASN A 144 14.73 -22.61 -2.05
CA ASN A 144 15.85 -23.29 -1.40
C ASN A 144 17.01 -23.42 -2.38
#